data_AF-A0A7C7P2W3-F1
#
_entry.id   AF-A0A7C7P2W3-F1
#
_cell.length_a   1.000
_cell.length_b   1.000
_cell.length_c   1.000
_cell.angle_alpha   90.00
_cell.angle_beta   90.00
_cell.angle_gamma   90.00
#
_symmetry.space_group_name_H-M   'P 1'
#
loop_
_entity.id
_entity.type
_entity.pdbx_description
1 polymer ?
#
loop_
_entity_poly.entity_id
_entity_poly.type
_entity_poly.pdbx_seq_one_letter_code
_entity_poly.pdbx_strand_id
1 'polypeptide(L)' 'MIKFNSSPEPTIGVEIELQIVDKNNLDLNNISSKVLADINKEFSDKIKCELIESIIEIKIYR' A
#
# COMPACT_ATOMS: atom_id res chain seq x y z
N MET A 1 -15.30 14.97 -16.13
CA MET A 1 -16.60 14.29 -15.88
C MET A 1 -16.29 12.87 -15.43
N ILE A 2 -16.75 12.45 -14.26
CA ILE A 2 -16.50 11.09 -13.73
C ILE A 2 -17.36 10.10 -14.53
N LYS A 3 -16.78 8.97 -14.94
CA LYS A 3 -17.48 7.90 -15.68
C LYS A 3 -17.48 6.64 -14.82
N PHE A 4 -18.65 6.01 -14.69
CA PHE A 4 -18.77 4.71 -14.05
C PHE A 4 -18.06 3.63 -14.88
N ASN A 5 -17.30 2.77 -14.21
CA ASN A 5 -16.56 1.66 -14.81
C ASN A 5 -17.09 0.36 -14.21
N SER A 6 -17.98 -0.34 -14.94
CA SER A 6 -18.61 -1.58 -14.48
C SER A 6 -17.67 -2.77 -14.64
N SER A 7 -17.62 -3.66 -13.64
CA SER A 7 -17.07 -5.00 -13.82
C SER A 7 -18.06 -5.91 -14.55
N PRO A 8 -17.62 -6.78 -15.48
CA PRO A 8 -18.50 -7.73 -16.18
C PRO A 8 -19.05 -8.83 -15.26
N GLU A 9 -18.34 -9.12 -14.17
CA GLU A 9 -18.71 -10.06 -13.12
C GLU A 9 -18.31 -9.50 -11.75
N PRO A 10 -18.82 -10.05 -10.62
CA PRO A 10 -18.45 -9.59 -9.29
C PRO A 10 -16.95 -9.79 -9.01
N THR A 11 -16.24 -8.70 -8.73
CA THR A 11 -14.82 -8.72 -8.38
C THR A 11 -14.60 -8.22 -6.95
N ILE A 12 -13.53 -8.67 -6.30
CA ILE A 12 -13.14 -8.21 -4.95
C ILE A 12 -11.75 -7.58 -5.04
N GLY A 13 -11.66 -6.32 -4.62
CA GLY A 13 -10.40 -5.65 -4.32
C GLY A 13 -10.20 -5.59 -2.81
N VAL A 14 -8.98 -5.87 -2.36
CA VAL A 14 -8.57 -5.75 -0.95
C VAL A 14 -7.40 -4.78 -0.88
N GLU A 15 -7.49 -3.84 0.06
CA GLU A 15 -6.40 -2.93 0.42
C GLU A 15 -6.02 -3.22 1.87
N ILE A 16 -4.72 -3.34 2.13
CA ILE A 16 -4.16 -3.62 3.46
C ILE A 16 -3.19 -2.49 3.79
N GLU A 17 -3.48 -1.74 4.85
CA GLU A 17 -2.58 -0.72 5.38
C GLU A 17 -1.76 -1.28 6.55
N LEU A 18 -0.44 -1.12 6.46
CA LEU A 18 0.52 -1.58 7.46
C LEU A 18 1.26 -0.39 8.06
N GLN A 19 1.30 -0.33 9.39
CA GLN A 19 2.09 0.65 10.11
C GLN A 19 3.53 0.17 10.27
N ILE A 20 4.47 1.04 9.94
CA ILE A 20 5.90 0.85 10.17
C ILE A 20 6.24 1.38 11.55
N VAL A 21 6.80 0.52 12.39
CA VAL A 21 7.19 0.84 13.77
C VAL A 21 8.68 0.62 13.97
N ASP A 22 9.31 1.41 14.84
CA ASP A 22 10.68 1.16 15.28
C ASP A 22 10.72 -0.05 16.22
N LYS A 23 11.71 -0.91 16.00
CA LYS A 23 11.82 -2.19 16.72
C LYS A 23 12.15 -2.05 18.22
N ASN A 24 12.70 -0.91 18.65
CA ASN A 24 13.22 -0.74 20.01
C ASN A 24 12.19 -0.06 20.92
N ASN A 25 11.42 0.89 20.40
CA ASN A 25 10.46 1.67 21.17
C ASN A 25 9.00 1.53 20.70
N LEU A 26 8.75 0.86 19.56
CA LEU A 26 7.43 0.68 18.94
C LEU A 26 6.75 1.97 18.45
N ASP A 27 7.49 3.08 18.40
CA ASP A 27 6.98 4.32 17.83
C ASP A 27 6.82 4.19 16.31
N LEU A 28 5.89 4.95 15.74
CA LEU A 28 5.74 5.05 14.30
C LEU A 28 7.03 5.59 13.67
N ASN A 29 7.47 4.95 12.59
CA ASN A 29 8.73 5.26 11.93
C ASN A 29 8.47 5.69 10.47
N ASN A 30 8.79 6.94 10.16
CA ASN A 30 8.56 7.56 8.84
C ASN A 30 9.64 7.14 7.83
N ILE A 31 9.62 5.87 7.44
CA ILE A 31 10.60 5.27 6.52
C ILE A 31 9.96 4.58 5.33
N SER A 32 8.70 4.87 4.98
CA SER A 32 8.01 4.27 3.84
C SER A 32 8.84 4.34 2.55
N SER A 33 9.46 5.49 2.25
CA SER A 33 10.30 5.67 1.05
C SER A 33 11.48 4.70 0.98
N LYS A 34 12.10 4.38 2.11
CA LYS A 34 13.19 3.39 2.20
C LYS A 34 12.65 1.97 2.00
N VAL A 35 11.53 1.65 2.64
CA VAL A 35 10.87 0.34 2.49
C VAL A 35 10.47 0.11 1.03
N LEU A 36 9.87 1.11 0.37
CA LEU A 36 9.45 1.03 -1.03
C LEU A 36 10.62 0.90 -2.00
N ALA A 37 11.78 1.46 -1.69
CA ALA A 37 12.97 1.35 -2.53
C ALA A 37 13.50 -0.09 -2.64
N ASP A 38 13.25 -0.92 -1.62
CA ASP A 38 13.70 -2.32 -1.57
C ASP A 38 12.66 -3.32 -2.12
N ILE A 39 11.49 -2.84 -2.56
CA ILE A 39 10.43 -3.70 -3.11
C ILE A 39 10.82 -4.18 -4.51
N ASN A 40 10.57 -5.46 -4.79
CA ASN A 40 10.72 -6.01 -6.13
C ASN A 40 9.82 -5.24 -7.12
N LYS A 41 10.39 -4.81 -8.25
CA LYS A 41 9.70 -4.05 -9.31
C LYS A 41 8.39 -4.69 -9.78
N GLU A 42 8.25 -6.02 -9.69
CA GLU A 42 6.98 -6.69 -10.00
C GLU A 42 5.80 -6.21 -9.13
N PHE A 43 6.07 -5.72 -7.92
CA PHE A 43 5.07 -5.29 -6.95
C PHE A 43 4.98 -3.76 -6.79
N SER A 44 5.76 -2.97 -7.53
CA SER A 44 5.81 -1.50 -7.38
C SER A 44 4.46 -0.82 -7.52
N ASP A 45 3.60 -1.38 -8.39
CA ASP A 45 2.29 -0.81 -8.68
C ASP A 45 1.21 -1.26 -7.68
N LYS A 46 1.55 -2.23 -6.83
CA LYS A 46 0.65 -2.81 -5.82
C LYS A 46 0.98 -2.34 -4.41
N ILE A 47 2.16 -1.79 -4.17
CA ILE A 47 2.59 -1.35 -2.85
C ILE A 47 2.98 0.12 -2.92
N LYS A 48 2.35 0.96 -2.10
CA LYS A 48 2.55 2.41 -2.12
C LYS A 48 2.66 2.98 -0.72
N CYS A 49 3.24 4.18 -0.61
CA CYS A 49 3.15 5.00 0.59
C CYS A 49 1.73 5.57 0.68
N GLU A 50 1.15 5.57 1.87
CA GLU A 50 -0.10 6.26 2.13
C GLU A 50 0.13 7.72 2.55
N LEU A 51 -0.95 8.43 2.90
CA LEU A 51 -0.89 9.82 3.38
C LEU A 51 0.11 10.01 4.54
N ILE A 52 0.29 8.98 5.38
CA ILE A 52 1.22 8.99 6.52
C ILE A 52 2.49 8.22 6.12
N GLU A 53 3.67 8.84 6.26
CA GLU A 53 4.97 8.24 5.88
C GLU A 53 5.37 6.98 6.68
N SER A 54 4.67 6.68 7.78
CA SER A 54 4.81 5.43 8.52
C SER A 54 3.77 4.39 8.13
N ILE A 55 3.03 4.58 7.03
CA ILE A 55 2.03 3.62 6.53
C ILE A 55 2.33 3.27 5.08
N ILE A 56 2.32 1.97 4.79
CA ILE A 56 2.31 1.44 3.43
C ILE A 56 0.98 0.73 3.17
N GLU A 57 0.46 0.86 1.96
CA GLU A 57 -0.72 0.14 1.49
C GLU A 57 -0.31 -0.95 0.50
N ILE A 58 -0.92 -2.12 0.61
CA ILE A 58 -0.82 -3.22 -0.33
C ILE A 58 -2.17 -3.44 -0.99
N LYS A 59 -2.20 -3.39 -2.32
CA LYS A 59 -3.37 -3.59 -3.18
C LYS A 59 -3.39 -4.99 -3.75
N ILE A 60 -4.53 -5.67 -3.58
CA ILE A 60 -4.78 -7.01 -4.10
C ILE A 60 -6.09 -6.97 -4.89
N TYR A 61 -6.00 -7.23 -6.19
CA TYR A 61 -7.15 -7.34 -7.07
C TYR A 61 -7.16 -8.75 -7.70
N ARG A 62 -8.34 -9.37 -7.83
CA ARG A 62 -8.56 -10.61 -8.57
C ARG A 62 -9.49 -10.36 -9.75
#